data_AF-A0A7X3NUE1-F1
#
_entry.id   AF-A0A7X3NUE1-F1
#
_cell.length_a   1.000
_cell.length_b   1.000
_cell.length_c   1.000
_cell.angle_alpha   90.00
_cell.angle_beta   90.00
_cell.angle_gamma   90.00
#
_symmetry.space_group_name_H-M   'P 1'
#
loop_
_entity.id
_entity.type
_entity.pdbx_description
1 polymer ?
#
loop_
_entity_poly.entity_id
_entity_poly.type
_entity_poly.pdbx_seq_one_letter_code
_entity_poly.pdbx_strand_id
1 'polypeptide(L)' 'MFLKAPIADVNGDGVVNILDLVIVANALGKTEPDVNGDGIVNIQDLVIVANAF' A
#
# COMPACT_ATOMS: atom_id res chain seq x y z
N MET A 1 13.60 -13.91 -12.98
CA MET A 1 13.91 -13.48 -11.61
C MET A 1 12.92 -12.38 -11.29
N PHE A 2 11.83 -12.71 -10.59
CA PHE A 2 10.81 -11.71 -10.25
C PHE A 2 11.39 -10.86 -9.12
N LEU A 3 11.68 -9.59 -9.41
CA LEU A 3 11.93 -8.61 -8.36
C LEU A 3 10.69 -8.61 -7.48
N LYS A 4 10.88 -8.78 -6.16
CA LYS A 4 9.80 -8.62 -5.19
C LYS A 4 9.20 -7.23 -5.42
N ALA A 5 7.91 -7.17 -5.74
CA ALA A 5 7.20 -5.90 -5.88
C ALA A 5 7.46 -5.05 -4.62
N PRO A 6 7.69 -3.74 -4.77
CA PRO A 6 7.81 -2.85 -3.61
C PRO A 6 6.64 -3.09 -2.67
N ILE A 7 6.86 -3.04 -1.34
CA ILE A 7 5.77 -3.20 -0.35
C ILE A 7 4.63 -2.18 -0.60
N ALA A 8 4.95 -1.06 -1.24
CA ALA A 8 4.01 -0.01 -1.61
C ALA A 8 3.31 -0.19 -2.98
N ASP A 9 3.67 -1.21 -3.78
CA ASP A 9 2.96 -1.60 -5.00
C ASP A 9 1.78 -2.50 -4.59
N VAL A 10 0.70 -1.84 -4.19
CA VAL A 10 -0.46 -2.45 -3.56
C VAL A 10 -1.31 -3.18 -4.60
N ASN A 11 -1.36 -2.68 -5.84
CA ASN A 11 -2.12 -3.30 -6.92
C ASN A 11 -1.33 -4.37 -7.71
N GLY A 12 -0.01 -4.44 -7.53
CA GLY A 12 0.88 -5.42 -8.16
C GLY A 12 1.16 -5.15 -9.63
N ASP A 13 1.01 -3.91 -10.11
CA ASP A 13 1.24 -3.52 -11.51
C ASP A 13 2.70 -3.17 -11.81
N GLY A 14 3.56 -3.13 -10.79
CA GLY A 14 4.99 -2.85 -10.89
C GLY A 14 5.34 -1.36 -10.80
N VAL A 15 4.38 -0.46 -10.58
CA VAL A 15 4.59 0.98 -10.49
C VAL A 15 3.83 1.56 -9.29
N VAL A 16 4.57 2.01 -8.27
CA VAL A 16 3.96 2.76 -7.16
C VAL A 16 3.47 4.12 -7.67
N ASN A 17 2.16 4.33 -7.64
CA ASN A 17 1.54 5.57 -8.10
C ASN A 17 0.23 5.89 -7.36
N ILE A 18 -0.58 6.80 -7.90
CA ILE A 18 -1.81 7.28 -7.26
C ILE A 18 -2.86 6.16 -7.09
N LEU A 19 -2.81 5.12 -7.92
CA LEU A 19 -3.72 3.99 -7.82
C LEU A 19 -3.49 3.20 -6.51
N ASP A 20 -2.24 3.01 -6.07
CA ASP A 20 -1.92 2.36 -4.79
C ASP A 20 -2.44 3.17 -3.60
N LEU A 21 -2.23 4.49 -3.63
CA LEU A 21 -2.74 5.41 -2.61
C LEU A 21 -4.27 5.34 -2.49
N VAL A 22 -4.98 5.28 -3.63
CA VAL A 22 -6.44 5.18 -3.65
C VAL A 22 -6.92 3.84 -3.07
N ILE A 23 -6.20 2.74 -3.29
CA ILE A 23 -6.56 1.44 -2.71
C ILE A 23 -6.45 1.48 -1.19
N VAL A 24 -5.34 1.99 -0.65
CA VAL A 24 -5.17 2.10 0.81
C VAL A 24 -6.21 3.04 1.42
N ALA A 25 -6.46 4.20 0.80
CA ALA A 25 -7.46 5.16 1.29
C ALA A 25 -8.88 4.56 1.35
N ASN A 26 -9.27 3.77 0.35
CA ASN A 26 -10.55 3.07 0.32
C ASN A 26 -10.66 1.91 1.33
N ALA A 27 -9.54 1.54 1.96
CA ALA A 27 -9.44 0.44 2.90
C ALA A 27 -9.29 0.88 4.35
N LEU A 28 -9.27 2.19 4.66
CA LEU A 28 -9.17 2.67 6.03
C LEU A 28 -10.15 1.99 6.99
N GLY A 29 -9.63 1.50 8.12
CA GLY A 29 -10.38 0.74 9.13
C GLY A 29 -10.62 -0.73 8.81
N LYS A 30 -10.12 -1.23 7.67
CA LYS A 30 -10.12 -2.67 7.33
C LYS A 30 -8.80 -3.31 7.72
N THR A 31 -8.66 -4.61 7.46
CA THR A 31 -7.45 -5.39 7.78
C THR A 31 -6.53 -5.59 6.58
N GLU A 32 -6.94 -5.21 5.37
CA GLU A 32 -6.17 -5.36 4.13
C GLU A 32 -6.37 -4.10 3.27
N PRO A 33 -5.32 -3.59 2.60
CA PRO A 33 -4.02 -4.20 2.35
C PRO A 33 -2.93 -3.77 3.35
N ASP A 34 -3.16 -3.94 4.65
CA ASP A 34 -2.28 -3.58 5.79
C ASP A 34 -0.79 -3.65 5.43
N VAL A 35 -0.22 -2.50 5.09
CA VAL A 35 1.06 -2.35 4.40
C VAL A 35 2.19 -2.54 5.41
N ASN A 36 1.97 -2.16 6.66
CA ASN A 36 2.95 -2.30 7.75
C ASN A 36 2.76 -3.58 8.59
N GLY A 37 1.64 -4.28 8.43
CA GLY A 37 1.34 -5.53 9.14
C GLY A 37 0.93 -5.33 10.59
N ASP A 38 0.38 -4.17 10.97
CA ASP A 38 -0.02 -3.85 12.34
C ASP A 38 -1.45 -4.33 12.70
N GLY A 39 -2.17 -4.88 11.74
CA GLY A 39 -3.50 -5.44 11.86
C GLY A 39 -4.63 -4.47 11.52
N ILE A 40 -4.34 -3.22 11.13
CA ILE A 40 -5.35 -2.25 10.71
C ILE A 40 -4.84 -1.24 9.69
N VAL A 41 -5.57 -1.12 8.58
CA VAL A 41 -5.31 -0.07 7.59
C VAL A 41 -5.63 1.30 8.18
N ASN A 42 -4.59 2.11 8.37
CA ASN A 42 -4.66 3.43 8.95
C ASN A 42 -3.77 4.43 8.17
N ILE A 43 -3.53 5.61 8.74
CA ILE A 43 -2.76 6.66 8.06
C ILE A 43 -1.29 6.26 7.86
N GLN A 44 -0.75 5.35 8.67
CA GLN A 44 0.62 4.88 8.54
C GLN A 44 0.83 4.13 7.21
N ASP A 45 -0.15 3.31 6.79
CA ASP A 45 -0.10 2.60 5.51
C ASP A 45 -0.07 3.58 4.33
N LEU A 46 -0.91 4.62 4.38
CA LEU A 46 -0.93 5.68 3.36
C LEU A 46 0.42 6.41 3.29
N VAL A 47 1.03 6.70 4.44
CA VAL A 47 2.35 7.36 4.49
C VAL A 47 3.44 6.46 3.93
N ILE A 48 3.38 5.14 4.13
CA ILE A 48 4.34 4.20 3.54
C ILE A 48 4.25 4.22 2.01
N VAL A 49 3.03 4.16 1.46
CA VAL A 49 2.85 4.23 0.00
C VAL A 49 3.30 5.59 -0.54
N ALA A 50 2.94 6.68 0.12
CA ALA A 50 3.32 8.03 -0.31
C ALA A 50 4.84 8.27 -0.29
N ASN A 51 5.57 7.67 0.65
CA ASN A 51 7.04 7.75 0.70
C ASN A 51 7.74 6.95 -0.40
N ALA A 52 7.03 6.02 -1.05
CA ALA A 52 7.54 5.19 -2.14
C ALA A 52 7.08 5.66 -3.53
N PHE A 53 6.31 6.75 -3.60
CA PHE A 53 5.81 7.38 -4.84
C PHE A 53 6.95 8.01 -5.66
#